data_AF-A0A7V9IZA0-F1
#
_entry.id   AF-A0A7V9IZA0-F1
#
_cell.length_a   1.000
_cell.length_b   1.000
_cell.length_c   1.000
_cell.angle_alpha   90.00
_cell.angle_beta   90.00
_cell.angle_gamma   90.00
#
_symmetry.space_group_name_H-M   'P 1'
#
loop_
_entity.id
_entity.type
_entity.pdbx_description
1 polymer ?
#
loop_
_entity_poly.entity_id
_entity_poly.type
_entity_poly.pdbx_seq_one_letter_code
_entity_poly.pdbx_strand_id
1 'polypeptide(L)'
;AGFSIEDYDPAADGIDDVGVAASRVAAAAEASRALSEPMVLTGRAENHIRGVDDLDDTIARLIAYRDAGADAVYAPGLTDLDQIAAVVEAVGVPVNVLALPNGPTIAELASVGVRRVSTGSLLAAAAYGALMTGARELLREGTSRYAESRVAAAELKEAFDG
;
A
#
# COMPACT_ATOMS: atom_id res chain seq x y z
N ALA A 1 5.83 -12.78 7.90
CA ALA A 1 5.76 -12.26 6.50
C ALA A 1 4.29 -12.15 6.08
N GLY A 2 3.99 -11.52 4.94
CA GLY A 2 2.60 -11.31 4.50
C GLY A 2 2.50 -11.02 3.01
N PHE A 3 1.28 -11.01 2.49
CA PHE A 3 0.96 -10.71 1.09
C PHE A 3 -0.42 -10.04 0.97
N SER A 4 -0.68 -9.42 -0.17
CA SER A 4 -1.97 -8.78 -0.47
C SER A 4 -2.66 -9.41 -1.68
N ILE A 5 -3.98 -9.55 -1.61
CA ILE A 5 -4.83 -9.91 -2.74
C ILE A 5 -5.76 -8.74 -3.02
N GLU A 6 -5.75 -8.26 -4.26
CA GLU A 6 -6.56 -7.15 -4.76
C GLU A 6 -7.72 -7.63 -5.63
N ASP A 7 -8.71 -6.75 -5.80
CA ASP A 7 -9.97 -7.00 -6.50
C ASP A 7 -10.05 -6.35 -7.89
N TYR A 8 -8.95 -5.82 -8.42
CA TYR A 8 -8.89 -5.34 -9.80
C TYR A 8 -8.41 -6.46 -10.75
N ASP A 9 -9.14 -6.68 -11.85
CA ASP A 9 -8.74 -7.54 -12.95
C ASP A 9 -8.21 -6.69 -14.12
N PRO A 10 -6.90 -6.71 -14.40
CA PRO A 10 -6.32 -6.00 -15.53
C PRO A 10 -6.77 -6.52 -16.89
N ALA A 11 -7.22 -7.78 -17.00
CA ALA A 11 -7.70 -8.34 -18.26
C ALA A 11 -9.10 -7.85 -18.62
N ALA A 12 -9.96 -7.66 -17.62
CA ALA A 12 -11.28 -7.07 -17.76
C ALA A 12 -11.27 -5.53 -17.67
N ASP A 13 -10.15 -4.93 -17.27
CA ASP A 13 -10.01 -3.51 -16.92
C ASP A 13 -11.11 -3.05 -15.95
N GLY A 14 -11.31 -3.82 -14.89
CA GLY A 14 -12.45 -3.61 -14.00
C GLY A 14 -12.21 -4.15 -12.59
N ILE A 15 -13.02 -3.66 -11.65
CA ILE A 15 -13.08 -4.19 -10.30
C ILE A 15 -14.02 -5.39 -10.31
N ASP A 16 -13.56 -6.52 -9.78
CA ASP A 16 -14.33 -7.75 -9.63
C ASP A 16 -15.59 -7.50 -8.77
N ASP A 17 -16.64 -8.28 -9.04
CA ASP A 17 -17.77 -8.40 -8.13
C ASP A 17 -17.29 -8.79 -6.73
N VAL A 18 -17.87 -8.19 -5.69
CA VAL A 18 -17.41 -8.37 -4.31
C VAL A 18 -17.44 -9.84 -3.88
N GLY A 19 -18.37 -10.66 -4.37
CA GLY A 19 -18.44 -12.08 -4.09
C GLY A 19 -17.28 -12.86 -4.72
N VAL A 20 -16.90 -12.50 -5.96
CA VAL A 20 -15.73 -13.08 -6.65
C VAL A 20 -14.45 -12.69 -5.91
N ALA A 21 -14.28 -11.41 -5.60
CA ALA A 21 -13.13 -10.92 -4.85
C ALA A 21 -13.00 -11.58 -3.46
N ALA A 22 -14.10 -11.67 -2.71
CA ALA A 22 -14.12 -12.33 -1.40
C ALA A 22 -13.77 -13.82 -1.50
N SER A 23 -14.21 -14.52 -2.56
CA SER A 23 -13.84 -15.92 -2.77
C SER A 23 -12.32 -16.11 -3.00
N ARG A 24 -11.67 -15.16 -3.69
CA ARG A 24 -10.21 -15.16 -3.91
C ARG A 24 -9.46 -14.91 -2.61
N VAL A 25 -9.96 -13.99 -1.77
CA VAL A 25 -9.43 -13.75 -0.42
C VAL A 25 -9.58 -15.00 0.43
N ALA A 26 -10.73 -15.68 0.41
CA ALA A 26 -10.95 -16.91 1.16
C ALA A 26 -9.98 -18.02 0.75
N ALA A 27 -9.77 -18.22 -0.56
CA ALA A 27 -8.80 -19.19 -1.07
C ALA A 27 -7.37 -18.87 -0.62
N ALA A 28 -6.97 -17.60 -0.65
CA ALA A 28 -5.67 -17.15 -0.14
C ALA A 28 -5.53 -17.36 1.37
N ALA A 29 -6.62 -17.13 2.12
CA ALA A 29 -6.65 -17.31 3.57
C ALA A 29 -6.50 -18.79 3.95
N GLU A 30 -7.18 -19.68 3.23
CA GLU A 30 -7.01 -21.14 3.36
C GLU A 30 -5.58 -21.56 3.06
N ALA A 31 -5.02 -21.10 1.93
CA ALA A 31 -3.65 -21.41 1.55
C ALA A 31 -2.61 -20.94 2.58
N SER A 32 -2.79 -19.73 3.13
CA SER A 32 -1.91 -19.19 4.18
C SER A 32 -1.98 -20.03 5.46
N ARG A 33 -3.19 -20.41 5.91
CA ARG A 33 -3.40 -21.21 7.12
C ARG A 33 -2.86 -22.64 7.01
N ALA A 34 -2.70 -23.16 5.79
CA ALA A 34 -2.12 -24.47 5.55
C ALA A 34 -0.58 -24.50 5.65
N LEU A 35 0.09 -23.34 5.72
CA LEU A 35 1.53 -23.25 5.91
C LEU A 35 1.95 -23.61 7.34
N SER A 36 3.17 -24.14 7.50
CA SER A 36 3.76 -24.36 8.83
C SER A 36 3.93 -23.06 9.61
N GLU A 37 4.13 -21.95 8.89
CA GLU A 37 4.15 -20.59 9.42
C GLU A 37 3.17 -19.73 8.60
N PRO A 38 1.95 -19.49 9.12
CA PRO A 38 0.97 -18.67 8.42
C PRO A 38 1.46 -17.25 8.15
N MET A 39 1.14 -16.74 6.96
CA MET A 39 1.47 -15.38 6.53
C MET A 39 0.28 -14.45 6.72
N VAL A 40 0.53 -13.19 7.05
CA VAL A 40 -0.51 -12.16 7.18
C VAL A 40 -1.11 -11.87 5.80
N LEU A 41 -2.40 -12.14 5.62
CA LEU A 41 -3.15 -11.82 4.41
C LEU A 41 -3.79 -10.43 4.52
N THR A 42 -3.51 -9.57 3.54
CA THR A 42 -4.21 -8.29 3.37
C THR A 42 -5.23 -8.38 2.23
N GLY A 43 -6.52 -8.20 2.53
CA GLY A 43 -7.56 -7.98 1.51
C GLY A 43 -7.54 -6.53 1.04
N ARG A 44 -7.46 -6.29 -0.27
CA ARG A 44 -7.27 -4.94 -0.83
C ARG A 44 -8.38 -4.57 -1.82
N ALA A 45 -9.10 -3.48 -1.53
CA ALA A 45 -10.13 -2.91 -2.40
C ALA A 45 -9.55 -1.76 -3.23
N GLU A 46 -9.60 -1.85 -4.56
CA GLU A 46 -8.93 -0.93 -5.49
C GLU A 46 -9.77 0.30 -5.88
N ASN A 47 -11.01 0.40 -5.38
CA ASN A 47 -12.01 1.43 -5.71
C ASN A 47 -11.42 2.82 -6.01
N HIS A 48 -10.81 3.46 -5.01
CA HIS A 48 -10.41 4.88 -5.11
C HIS A 48 -9.28 5.11 -6.12
N ILE A 49 -8.36 4.17 -6.31
CA ILE A 49 -7.30 4.30 -7.34
C ILE A 49 -7.75 3.88 -8.74
N ARG A 50 -8.98 3.39 -8.88
CA ARG A 50 -9.65 3.11 -10.16
C ARG A 50 -10.81 4.07 -10.45
N GLY A 51 -10.91 5.17 -9.69
CA GLY A 51 -11.90 6.22 -9.93
C GLY A 51 -13.31 5.91 -9.42
N VAL A 52 -13.48 4.88 -8.59
CA VAL A 52 -14.73 4.61 -7.87
C VAL A 52 -14.64 5.27 -6.51
N ASP A 53 -15.26 6.44 -6.37
CA ASP A 53 -15.29 7.21 -5.12
C ASP A 53 -16.58 6.94 -4.34
N ASP A 54 -16.70 5.72 -3.83
CA ASP A 54 -17.81 5.25 -3.01
C ASP A 54 -17.27 4.61 -1.73
N LEU A 55 -17.39 5.33 -0.61
CA LEU A 55 -16.89 4.88 0.68
C LEU A 55 -17.71 3.73 1.25
N ASP A 56 -19.02 3.72 1.03
CA ASP A 56 -19.91 2.67 1.55
C ASP A 56 -19.61 1.34 0.85
N ASP A 57 -19.42 1.35 -0.48
CA ASP A 57 -18.97 0.18 -1.23
C ASP A 57 -17.57 -0.28 -0.78
N THR A 58 -16.65 0.66 -0.58
CA THR A 58 -15.30 0.35 -0.08
C THR A 58 -15.36 -0.33 1.29
N ILE A 59 -16.14 0.18 2.24
CA ILE A 59 -16.33 -0.43 3.55
C ILE A 59 -16.96 -1.83 3.42
N ALA A 60 -18.00 -1.98 2.59
CA ALA A 60 -18.64 -3.26 2.36
C ALA A 60 -17.67 -4.33 1.80
N ARG A 61 -16.80 -3.95 0.85
CA ARG A 61 -15.74 -4.81 0.31
C ARG A 61 -14.74 -5.23 1.38
N LEU A 62 -14.22 -4.28 2.15
CA LEU A 62 -13.25 -4.56 3.20
C LEU A 62 -13.84 -5.47 4.30
N ILE A 63 -15.11 -5.27 4.66
CA ILE A 63 -15.86 -6.16 5.55
C ILE A 63 -15.95 -7.57 4.94
N ALA A 64 -16.31 -7.69 3.66
CA ALA A 64 -16.38 -8.98 2.99
C ALA A 64 -15.02 -9.70 2.97
N TYR A 65 -13.91 -8.97 2.81
CA TYR A 65 -12.57 -9.55 2.82
C TYR A 65 -12.12 -10.00 4.20
N ARG A 66 -12.44 -9.23 5.24
CA ARG A 66 -12.28 -9.66 6.63
C ARG A 66 -13.06 -10.94 6.88
N ASP A 67 -14.33 -10.99 6.49
CA ASP A 67 -15.20 -12.15 6.73
C ASP A 67 -14.74 -13.38 5.94
N ALA A 68 -14.10 -13.17 4.78
CA ALA A 68 -13.40 -14.20 4.01
C ALA A 68 -12.08 -14.68 4.67
N GLY A 69 -11.61 -14.00 5.71
CA GLY A 69 -10.46 -14.40 6.51
C GLY A 69 -9.18 -13.61 6.27
N ALA A 70 -9.25 -12.38 5.74
CA ALA A 70 -8.12 -11.46 5.73
C ALA A 70 -7.76 -11.00 7.15
N ASP A 71 -6.47 -11.01 7.47
CA ASP A 71 -5.93 -10.58 8.78
C ASP A 71 -5.83 -9.05 8.89
N ALA A 72 -5.75 -8.37 7.74
CA ALA A 72 -5.71 -6.93 7.60
C ALA A 72 -6.44 -6.50 6.32
N VAL A 73 -6.86 -5.24 6.26
CA VAL A 73 -7.56 -4.69 5.09
C VAL A 73 -6.93 -3.38 4.63
N TYR A 74 -7.15 -3.03 3.36
CA TYR A 74 -6.50 -1.91 2.71
C TYR A 74 -7.34 -1.35 1.56
N ALA A 75 -7.59 -0.03 1.55
CA ALA A 75 -8.12 0.68 0.39
C ALA A 75 -7.11 1.79 -0.03
N PRO A 76 -6.22 1.55 -1.01
CA PRO A 76 -5.37 2.61 -1.55
C PRO A 76 -6.19 3.77 -2.10
N GLY A 77 -5.72 5.00 -1.90
CA GLY A 77 -6.31 6.23 -2.47
C GLY A 77 -7.06 7.10 -1.48
N LEU A 78 -7.41 6.59 -0.29
CA LEU A 78 -8.03 7.40 0.77
C LEU A 78 -7.02 8.41 1.36
N THR A 79 -7.36 9.70 1.32
CA THR A 79 -6.57 10.79 1.91
C THR A 79 -7.32 11.61 2.95
N ASP A 80 -8.65 11.47 3.03
CA ASP A 80 -9.46 12.15 4.04
C ASP A 80 -9.40 11.40 5.38
N LEU A 81 -9.05 12.10 6.46
CA LEU A 81 -8.82 11.48 7.76
C LEU A 81 -10.12 10.96 8.40
N ASP A 82 -11.26 11.63 8.17
CA ASP A 82 -12.55 11.22 8.71
C ASP A 82 -13.06 9.96 7.98
N GLN A 83 -12.86 9.88 6.66
CA GLN A 83 -13.14 8.66 5.88
C GLN A 83 -12.26 7.49 6.34
N ILE A 84 -10.97 7.73 6.58
CA ILE A 84 -10.06 6.70 7.10
C ILE A 84 -10.51 6.23 8.48
N ALA A 85 -10.91 7.13 9.37
CA ALA A 85 -11.43 6.79 10.69
C ALA A 85 -12.71 5.94 10.59
N ALA A 86 -13.63 6.29 9.69
CA ALA A 86 -14.85 5.51 9.44
C ALA A 86 -14.54 4.08 8.96
N VAL A 87 -13.55 3.92 8.08
CA VAL A 87 -13.08 2.58 7.66
C VAL A 87 -12.53 1.81 8.86
N VAL A 88 -11.64 2.41 9.67
CA VAL A 88 -11.05 1.75 10.84
C VAL A 88 -12.12 1.28 11.82
N GLU A 89 -13.13 2.12 12.09
CA GLU A 89 -14.25 1.78 12.98
C GLU A 89 -15.08 0.61 12.45
N ALA A 90 -15.38 0.60 11.14
CA ALA A 90 -16.29 -0.38 10.54
C ALA A 90 -15.68 -1.78 10.38
N VAL A 91 -14.37 -1.88 10.07
CA VAL A 91 -13.80 -3.17 9.65
C VAL A 91 -13.40 -4.08 10.81
N GLY A 92 -13.02 -3.56 11.99
CA GLY A 92 -12.68 -4.41 13.15
C GLY A 92 -11.41 -5.28 13.03
N VAL A 93 -10.63 -5.13 11.95
CA VAL A 93 -9.28 -5.71 11.77
C VAL A 93 -8.27 -4.60 11.43
N PRO A 94 -6.95 -4.83 11.62
CA PRO A 94 -5.92 -3.84 11.27
C PRO A 94 -6.07 -3.25 9.86
N VAL A 95 -6.14 -1.92 9.77
CA VAL A 95 -6.18 -1.18 8.50
C VAL A 95 -4.78 -0.76 8.08
N ASN A 96 -4.45 -0.99 6.81
CA ASN A 96 -3.32 -0.40 6.12
C ASN A 96 -3.73 0.84 5.34
N VAL A 97 -2.95 1.92 5.46
CA VAL A 97 -3.10 3.12 4.64
C VAL A 97 -1.87 3.31 3.74
N LEU A 98 -2.09 3.74 2.51
CA LEU A 98 -1.02 4.18 1.61
C LEU A 98 -0.62 5.60 1.98
N ALA A 99 0.65 5.82 2.33
CA ALA A 99 1.18 7.17 2.44
C ALA A 99 1.11 7.83 1.06
N LEU A 100 0.61 9.07 1.04
CA LEU A 100 0.52 9.91 -0.16
C LEU A 100 1.04 11.31 0.20
N PRO A 101 1.70 12.04 -0.74
CA PRO A 101 2.26 13.36 -0.46
C PRO A 101 1.24 14.39 0.06
N ASN A 102 -0.03 14.23 -0.31
CA ASN A 102 -1.16 15.06 0.09
C ASN A 102 -2.09 14.36 1.11
N GLY A 103 -1.64 13.26 1.73
CA GLY A 103 -2.40 12.53 2.75
C GLY A 103 -2.08 12.98 4.18
N PRO A 104 -2.74 12.38 5.18
CA PRO A 104 -2.48 12.67 6.59
C PRO A 104 -1.08 12.22 7.01
N THR A 105 -0.55 12.84 8.06
CA THR A 105 0.70 12.44 8.70
C THR A 105 0.57 11.06 9.36
N ILE A 106 1.69 10.37 9.57
CA ILE A 106 1.71 9.09 10.29
C ILE A 106 1.11 9.23 11.71
N ALA A 107 1.33 10.37 12.36
CA ALA A 107 0.78 10.64 13.69
C ALA A 107 -0.75 10.79 13.67
N GLU A 108 -1.30 11.48 12.66
CA GLU A 108 -2.76 11.59 12.46
C GLU A 108 -3.38 10.22 12.15
N LEU A 109 -2.77 9.44 11.24
CA LEU A 109 -3.21 8.08 10.93
C LEU A 109 -3.22 7.18 12.19
N ALA A 110 -2.16 7.24 12.99
CA ALA A 110 -2.09 6.50 14.25
C ALA A 110 -3.17 6.93 15.25
N SER A 111 -3.51 8.23 15.30
CA SER A 111 -4.53 8.77 16.20
C SER A 111 -5.95 8.26 15.90
N VAL A 112 -6.23 7.91 14.64
CA VAL A 112 -7.52 7.31 14.22
C VAL A 112 -7.48 5.78 14.15
N GLY A 113 -6.44 5.15 14.69
CA GLY A 113 -6.37 3.69 14.86
C GLY A 113 -5.77 2.91 13.69
N VAL A 114 -5.19 3.57 12.67
CA VAL A 114 -4.44 2.89 11.60
C VAL A 114 -3.25 2.13 12.20
N ARG A 115 -3.06 0.88 11.77
CA ARG A 115 -2.03 -0.02 12.33
C ARG A 115 -0.86 -0.29 11.39
N ARG A 116 -1.01 0.00 10.09
CA ARG A 116 0.05 -0.14 9.09
C ARG A 116 0.02 1.04 8.13
N VAL A 117 1.19 1.62 7.86
CA VAL A 117 1.37 2.62 6.80
C VAL A 117 2.36 2.06 5.79
N SER A 118 1.96 2.03 4.52
CA SER A 118 2.78 1.55 3.41
C SER A 118 3.17 2.72 2.51
N THR A 119 4.32 2.66 1.83
CA THR A 119 4.80 3.76 0.97
C THR A 119 4.50 3.55 -0.51
N GLY A 120 3.98 2.38 -0.90
CA GLY A 120 3.88 1.98 -2.30
C GLY A 120 5.18 2.25 -3.05
N SER A 121 5.09 2.95 -4.18
CA SER A 121 6.24 3.31 -5.01
C SER A 121 6.99 4.58 -4.58
N LEU A 122 6.58 5.28 -3.51
CA LEU A 122 7.11 6.62 -3.18
C LEU A 122 8.63 6.65 -3.00
N LEU A 123 9.21 5.68 -2.28
CA LEU A 123 10.65 5.64 -2.05
C LEU A 123 11.43 5.39 -3.35
N ALA A 124 10.94 4.50 -4.20
CA ALA A 124 11.53 4.26 -5.51
C ALA A 124 11.39 5.49 -6.43
N ALA A 125 10.22 6.13 -6.43
CA ALA A 125 9.98 7.35 -7.19
C ALA A 125 10.90 8.51 -6.73
N ALA A 126 11.15 8.64 -5.43
CA ALA A 126 12.10 9.61 -4.88
C ALA A 126 13.54 9.34 -5.38
N ALA A 127 13.97 8.06 -5.37
CA ALA A 127 15.26 7.67 -5.91
C ALA A 127 15.38 7.96 -7.42
N TYR A 128 14.33 7.66 -8.20
CA TYR A 128 14.29 8.01 -9.62
C TYR A 128 14.30 9.53 -9.86
N GLY A 129 13.68 10.31 -8.98
CA GLY A 129 13.77 11.77 -9.00
C GLY A 129 15.22 12.27 -8.89
N ALA A 130 15.98 11.74 -7.93
CA ALA A 130 17.39 12.08 -7.76
C ALA A 130 18.24 11.65 -8.97
N LEU A 131 18.01 10.43 -9.49
CA LEU A 131 18.67 9.93 -10.69
C LEU A 131 18.41 10.83 -11.91
N MET A 132 17.15 11.21 -12.13
CA MET A 132 16.76 12.08 -13.24
C MET A 132 17.35 13.48 -13.12
N THR A 133 17.51 14.01 -11.91
CA THR A 133 18.20 15.29 -11.67
C THR A 133 19.67 15.20 -12.09
N GLY A 134 20.41 14.18 -11.64
CA GLY A 134 21.81 14.00 -12.02
C GLY A 134 22.00 13.73 -13.53
N ALA A 135 21.13 12.91 -14.13
CA ALA A 135 21.17 12.64 -15.56
C ALA A 135 20.93 13.91 -16.41
N ARG A 136 20.01 14.79 -15.97
CA ARG A 136 19.75 16.07 -16.64
C ARG A 136 20.90 17.05 -16.48
N GLU A 137 21.54 17.11 -15.31
CA GLU A 137 22.76 17.90 -15.09
C GLU A 137 23.86 17.45 -16.06
N LEU A 138 24.18 16.15 -16.08
CA LEU A 138 25.22 15.60 -16.95
C LEU A 138 24.96 15.91 -18.42
N LEU A 139 23.69 15.77 -18.87
CA LEU A 139 23.32 16.00 -20.26
C LEU A 139 23.35 17.49 -20.66
N ARG A 140 22.97 18.40 -19.76
CA ARG A 140 22.78 19.83 -20.08
C ARG A 140 23.98 20.70 -19.71
N GLU A 141 24.57 20.45 -18.55
CA GLU A 141 25.67 21.25 -17.99
C GLU A 141 27.02 20.55 -18.16
N GLY A 142 27.04 19.23 -18.41
CA GLY A 142 28.27 18.47 -18.58
C GLY A 142 29.06 18.27 -17.29
N THR A 143 28.39 18.38 -16.13
CA THR A 143 29.02 18.25 -14.81
C THR A 143 28.51 17.03 -14.05
N SER A 144 29.26 16.66 -13.02
CA SER A 144 28.98 15.51 -12.14
C SER A 144 28.75 15.92 -10.68
N ARG A 145 28.29 17.15 -10.42
CA ARG A 145 28.07 17.68 -9.07
C ARG A 145 26.97 16.93 -8.32
N TYR A 146 26.00 16.34 -9.02
CA TYR A 146 25.03 15.41 -8.42
C TYR A 146 25.69 14.28 -7.59
N ALA A 147 26.96 13.93 -7.86
CA ALA A 147 27.67 12.92 -7.09
C ALA A 147 28.00 13.38 -5.65
N GLU A 148 27.90 14.66 -5.33
CA GLU A 148 28.07 15.20 -3.98
C GLU A 148 26.97 14.74 -3.03
N SER A 149 25.77 14.43 -3.53
CA SER A 149 24.65 13.93 -2.72
C SER A 149 24.61 12.40 -2.61
N ARG A 150 25.67 11.69 -3.01
CA ARG A 150 25.71 10.22 -2.93
C ARG A 150 25.78 9.75 -1.48
N VAL A 151 25.13 8.62 -1.20
CA VAL A 151 25.32 7.90 0.07
C VAL A 151 26.80 7.52 0.22
N ALA A 152 27.35 7.70 1.41
CA ALA A 152 28.75 7.37 1.67
C ALA A 152 28.98 5.86 1.51
N ALA A 153 30.13 5.47 0.95
CA ALA A 153 30.46 4.04 0.75
C ALA A 153 30.50 3.28 2.09
N ALA A 154 30.93 3.95 3.17
CA ALA A 154 30.92 3.38 4.51
C ALA A 154 29.49 3.12 5.02
N GLU A 155 28.57 4.07 4.81
CA GLU A 155 27.16 3.93 5.20
C GLU A 155 26.46 2.82 4.40
N LEU A 156 26.73 2.72 3.09
CA LEU A 156 26.24 1.60 2.28
C LEU A 156 26.79 0.27 2.79
N LYS A 157 28.10 0.20 3.09
CA LYS A 157 28.72 -1.02 3.61
C LYS A 157 28.08 -1.45 4.93
N GLU A 158 27.92 -0.52 5.87
CA GLU A 158 27.25 -0.78 7.15
C GLU A 158 25.83 -1.31 6.96
N ALA A 159 25.07 -0.78 6.00
CA ALA A 159 23.72 -1.24 5.71
C ALA A 159 23.63 -2.67 5.16
N PHE A 160 24.70 -3.22 4.57
CA PHE A 160 24.72 -4.57 3.96
C PHE A 160 25.54 -5.61 4.74
N ASP A 161 26.33 -5.19 5.72
CA ASP A 161 27.15 -6.09 6.56
C ASP A 161 26.39 -6.63 7.81
N GLY A 162 25.12 -6.23 7.98
CA GLY A 162 24.24 -6.64 9.08
C GLY A 162 23.42 -7.90 8.83
#